data_AF-A0A4Z0NRY6-F1
#
_entry.id   AF-A0A4Z0NRY6-F1
#
_cell.length_a   1.000
_cell.length_b   1.000
_cell.length_c   1.000
_cell.angle_alpha   90.00
_cell.angle_beta   90.00
_cell.angle_gamma   90.00
#
_symmetry.space_group_name_H-M   'P 1'
#
loop_
_entity.id
_entity.type
_entity.pdbx_description
1 polymer ?
#
loop_
_entity_poly.entity_id
_entity_poly.type
_entity_poly.pdbx_seq_one_letter_code
_entity_poly.pdbx_strand_id
1 'polypeptide(L)'
;MNVSRGAFRLWVVLTGLWLALVGFFAWDEVTRTTRGHYQYAAELKEKVDPWEAYQNKRPIAELFKKPSETKWAASFSKIEYQYQAGYDAAVKEGSQVVVDFPDGSTLNLYTAFAKPEQELVGRWFWENRWQRRLDALSQQGPLLAIALVPPLLLLAVWFVGRWVLAGFRRA
;
A
#
# COMPACT_ATOMS: atom_id res chain seq x y z
N MET A 1 33.73 30.44 19.74
CA MET A 1 32.53 29.60 19.55
C MET A 1 32.97 28.15 19.36
N ASN A 2 32.40 27.19 20.10
CA ASN A 2 32.82 25.78 20.03
C ASN A 2 32.29 25.16 18.72
N VAL A 3 33.09 25.22 17.65
CA VAL A 3 32.73 24.81 16.27
C VAL A 3 32.13 23.39 16.23
N SER A 4 32.61 22.51 17.11
CA SER A 4 32.10 21.14 17.27
C SER A 4 30.64 21.04 17.73
N ARG A 5 30.19 21.93 18.61
CA ARG A 5 28.79 21.98 19.09
C ARG A 5 27.87 22.57 18.02
N GLY A 6 28.37 23.53 17.25
CA GLY A 6 27.62 24.15 16.15
C GLY A 6 27.34 23.16 15.02
N ALA A 7 28.36 22.42 14.59
CA ALA A 7 28.22 21.43 13.52
C ALA A 7 27.34 20.23 13.92
N PHE A 8 27.38 19.78 15.18
CA PHE A 8 26.45 18.74 15.64
C PHE A 8 24.99 19.21 15.58
N ARG A 9 24.70 20.43 16.05
CA ARG A 9 23.36 21.02 15.95
C ARG A 9 22.90 21.15 14.50
N LEU A 10 23.79 21.57 13.61
CA LEU A 10 23.52 21.65 12.18
C LEU A 10 23.21 20.27 11.59
N TRP A 11 23.99 19.23 11.94
CA TRP A 11 23.74 17.86 11.51
C TRP A 11 22.36 17.35 11.97
N VAL A 12 21.97 17.62 13.22
CA VAL A 12 20.63 17.25 13.72
C VAL A 12 19.53 17.94 12.90
N VAL A 13 19.64 19.24 12.65
CA VAL A 13 18.65 19.99 11.86
C VAL A 13 18.58 19.46 10.43
N LEU A 14 19.73 19.26 9.77
CA LEU A 14 19.78 18.73 8.41
C LEU A 14 19.22 17.31 8.32
N THR A 15 19.51 16.46 9.31
CA THR A 15 18.95 15.11 9.38
C THR A 15 17.44 15.14 9.58
N GLY A 16 16.93 16.00 10.46
CA GLY A 16 15.49 16.19 10.64
C GLY A 16 14.78 16.64 9.36
N LEU A 17 15.35 17.61 8.65
CA LEU A 17 14.84 18.07 7.36
C LEU A 17 14.89 16.96 6.29
N TRP A 18 15.98 16.19 6.25
CA TRP A 18 16.12 15.06 5.33
C TRP A 18 15.07 13.98 5.58
N LEU A 19 14.86 13.59 6.84
CA LEU A 19 13.86 12.60 7.21
C LEU A 19 12.43 13.10 6.91
N ALA A 20 12.16 14.39 7.12
CA ALA A 20 10.88 14.98 6.74
C ALA A 20 10.65 14.93 5.21
N LEU A 21 11.68 15.25 4.42
CA LEU A 21 11.63 15.19 2.96
C LEU A 21 11.41 13.77 2.45
N VAL A 22 12.17 12.79 2.96
CA VAL A 22 12.01 11.39 2.56
C VAL A 22 10.67 10.84 3.05
N GLY A 23 10.23 11.23 4.25
CA GLY A 23 8.91 10.89 4.77
C GLY A 23 7.78 11.42 3.87
N PHE A 24 7.91 12.63 3.34
CA PHE A 24 6.97 13.20 2.37
C PHE A 24 6.94 12.39 1.06
N PHE A 25 8.11 12.05 0.49
CA PHE A 25 8.16 11.23 -0.74
C PHE A 25 7.60 9.82 -0.52
N ALA A 26 7.92 9.19 0.59
CA ALA A 26 7.37 7.88 0.95
C ALA A 26 5.84 7.94 1.12
N TRP A 27 5.34 8.98 1.78
CA TRP A 27 3.90 9.19 1.93
C TRP A 27 3.19 9.37 0.59
N ASP A 28 3.74 10.21 -0.29
CA ASP A 28 3.16 10.46 -1.62
C ASP A 28 3.13 9.19 -2.46
N GLU A 29 4.23 8.44 -2.50
CA GLU A 29 4.34 7.19 -3.28
C GLU A 29 3.41 6.08 -2.74
N VAL A 30 3.35 5.90 -1.41
CA VAL A 30 2.41 4.96 -0.78
C VAL A 30 0.97 5.36 -1.07
N THR A 31 0.66 6.66 -1.01
CA THR A 31 -0.68 7.17 -1.32
C THR A 31 -1.04 6.90 -2.79
N ARG A 32 -0.13 7.14 -3.74
CA ARG A 32 -0.34 6.82 -5.16
C ARG A 32 -0.52 5.33 -5.41
N THR A 33 0.25 4.49 -4.70
CA THR A 33 0.20 3.03 -4.84
C THR A 33 -1.09 2.43 -4.27
N THR A 34 -1.58 2.96 -3.15
CA THR A 34 -2.78 2.44 -2.46
C THR A 34 -4.10 3.02 -2.95
N ARG A 35 -4.06 4.13 -3.69
CA ARG A 35 -5.24 4.66 -4.40
C ARG A 35 -5.56 3.84 -5.65
N GLY A 36 -6.83 3.84 -6.05
CA GLY A 36 -7.31 3.25 -7.29
C GLY A 36 -8.46 2.26 -7.10
N HIS A 37 -8.71 1.50 -8.15
CA HIS A 37 -9.83 0.56 -8.22
C HIS A 37 -9.42 -0.82 -7.73
N TYR A 38 -10.25 -1.42 -6.90
CA TYR A 38 -10.04 -2.74 -6.31
C TYR A 38 -11.23 -3.65 -6.60
N GLN A 39 -11.01 -4.94 -6.50
CA GLN A 39 -12.04 -5.97 -6.52
C GLN A 39 -11.85 -6.95 -5.36
N TYR A 40 -12.95 -7.55 -4.93
CA TYR A 40 -12.94 -8.66 -3.97
C TYR A 40 -12.70 -9.99 -4.70
N ALA A 41 -11.69 -10.74 -4.26
CA ALA A 41 -11.43 -12.08 -4.76
C ALA A 41 -12.34 -13.09 -4.05
N ALA A 42 -13.53 -13.31 -4.60
CA ALA A 42 -14.49 -14.25 -4.05
C ALA A 42 -14.01 -15.70 -4.18
N GLU A 43 -14.24 -16.51 -3.15
CA GLU A 43 -13.88 -17.93 -3.14
C GLU A 43 -14.89 -18.74 -3.97
N LEU A 44 -14.40 -19.62 -4.85
CA LEU A 44 -15.25 -20.57 -5.56
C LEU A 44 -15.86 -21.58 -4.58
N LYS A 45 -17.07 -22.05 -4.88
CA LYS A 45 -17.66 -23.18 -4.16
C LYS A 45 -16.86 -24.44 -4.42
N GLU A 46 -16.78 -25.33 -3.43
CA GLU A 46 -15.94 -26.54 -3.46
C GLU A 46 -16.24 -27.49 -4.63
N LYS A 47 -17.42 -27.39 -5.24
CA LYS A 47 -17.88 -28.23 -6.35
C LYS A 47 -17.78 -27.56 -7.72
N VAL A 48 -17.17 -26.38 -7.82
CA VAL A 48 -17.07 -25.60 -9.05
C VAL A 48 -15.61 -25.58 -9.50
N ASP A 49 -15.36 -26.11 -10.69
CA ASP A 49 -14.03 -26.10 -11.26
C ASP A 49 -13.59 -24.68 -11.67
N PRO A 50 -12.33 -24.28 -11.47
CA PRO A 50 -11.87 -22.91 -11.75
C PRO A 50 -12.14 -22.43 -13.17
N TRP A 51 -12.06 -23.32 -14.18
CA TRP A 51 -12.32 -22.95 -15.58
C TRP A 51 -13.80 -22.72 -15.88
N GLU A 52 -14.74 -23.27 -15.09
CA GLU A 52 -16.17 -23.00 -15.26
C GLU A 52 -16.50 -21.54 -14.93
N ALA A 53 -15.74 -20.91 -14.03
CA ALA A 53 -15.89 -19.50 -13.71
C ALA A 53 -15.55 -18.60 -14.91
N TYR A 54 -14.60 -19.01 -15.75
CA TYR A 54 -14.19 -18.27 -16.95
C TYR A 54 -15.13 -18.47 -18.14
N GLN A 55 -15.92 -19.55 -18.15
CA GLN A 55 -16.87 -19.80 -19.24
C GLN A 55 -18.13 -18.92 -19.14
N ASN A 56 -18.33 -18.21 -18.03
CA ASN A 56 -19.34 -17.14 -17.86
C ASN A 56 -20.80 -17.57 -18.11
N LYS A 57 -21.11 -18.87 -18.04
CA LYS A 57 -22.46 -19.40 -18.31
C LYS A 57 -23.35 -19.53 -17.08
N ARG A 58 -22.80 -19.42 -15.87
CA ARG A 58 -23.54 -19.59 -14.61
C ARG A 58 -23.59 -18.28 -13.82
N PRO A 59 -24.69 -18.01 -13.10
CA PRO A 59 -24.78 -16.86 -12.20
C PRO A 59 -23.67 -16.85 -11.14
N ILE A 60 -23.18 -15.66 -10.79
CA ILE A 60 -22.13 -15.46 -9.76
C ILE A 60 -22.49 -16.14 -8.43
N ALA A 61 -23.76 -16.11 -8.02
CA ALA A 61 -24.23 -16.74 -6.78
C ALA A 61 -24.10 -18.27 -6.78
N GLU A 62 -24.05 -18.91 -7.95
CA GLU A 62 -23.84 -20.36 -8.08
C GLU A 62 -22.36 -20.73 -8.07
N LEU A 63 -21.51 -19.84 -8.57
CA LEU A 63 -20.06 -20.07 -8.70
C LEU A 63 -19.32 -19.80 -7.39
N PHE A 64 -19.68 -18.72 -6.69
CA PHE A 64 -18.91 -18.21 -5.56
C PHE A 64 -19.64 -18.41 -4.22
N LYS A 65 -18.86 -18.64 -3.17
CA LYS A 65 -19.33 -18.63 -1.78
C LYS A 65 -19.76 -17.22 -1.41
N LYS A 66 -20.71 -17.10 -0.48
CA LYS A 66 -21.01 -15.79 0.11
C LYS A 66 -19.81 -15.33 0.92
N PRO A 67 -19.55 -14.01 1.00
CA PRO A 67 -18.51 -13.48 1.86
C PRO A 67 -18.60 -14.02 3.30
N SER A 68 -19.78 -14.02 3.92
CA SER A 68 -20.00 -14.57 5.26
C SER A 68 -19.70 -16.07 5.45
N GLU A 69 -19.64 -16.86 4.37
CA GLU A 69 -19.34 -18.30 4.39
C GLU A 69 -17.85 -18.58 4.13
N THR A 70 -17.05 -17.54 3.88
CA THR A 70 -15.63 -17.65 3.52
C THR A 70 -14.80 -18.01 4.76
N LYS A 71 -13.92 -19.01 4.63
CA LYS A 71 -13.03 -19.44 5.73
C LYS A 71 -11.72 -18.66 5.80
N TRP A 72 -11.32 -18.06 4.68
CA TRP A 72 -10.05 -17.36 4.52
C TRP A 72 -10.23 -15.87 4.73
N ALA A 73 -9.12 -15.20 5.07
CA ALA A 73 -9.10 -13.74 5.13
C ALA A 73 -9.48 -13.15 3.77
N ALA A 74 -10.29 -12.08 3.80
CA ALA A 74 -10.71 -11.39 2.59
C ALA A 74 -9.51 -10.93 1.78
N SER A 75 -9.48 -11.28 0.49
CA SER A 75 -8.42 -10.90 -0.43
C SER A 75 -8.93 -9.86 -1.42
N PHE A 76 -8.10 -8.85 -1.68
CA PHE A 76 -8.43 -7.72 -2.53
C PHE A 76 -7.31 -7.48 -3.53
N SER A 77 -7.69 -7.39 -4.80
CA SER A 77 -6.76 -7.15 -5.90
C SER A 77 -7.00 -5.78 -6.50
N LYS A 78 -5.92 -5.04 -6.74
CA LYS A 78 -5.99 -3.79 -7.49
C LYS A 78 -6.27 -4.12 -8.95
N ILE A 79 -7.23 -3.41 -9.54
CA ILE A 79 -7.58 -3.53 -10.96
C ILE A 79 -6.59 -2.69 -11.74
N GLU A 80 -5.77 -3.37 -12.54
CA GLU A 80 -4.82 -2.71 -13.43
C GLU A 80 -5.55 -1.88 -14.50
N TYR A 81 -4.92 -0.80 -14.94
CA TYR A 81 -5.49 0.13 -15.92
C TYR A 81 -6.07 -0.58 -17.16
N GLN A 82 -5.36 -1.59 -17.68
CA GLN A 82 -5.77 -2.34 -18.86
C GLN A 82 -7.11 -3.09 -18.70
N TYR A 83 -7.54 -3.38 -17.47
CA TYR A 83 -8.80 -4.09 -17.20
C TYR A 83 -9.94 -3.15 -16.76
N GLN A 84 -9.66 -1.88 -16.45
CA GLN A 84 -10.65 -0.96 -15.88
C GLN A 84 -11.89 -0.79 -16.76
N ALA A 85 -11.71 -0.70 -18.09
CA ALA A 85 -12.82 -0.59 -19.03
C ALA A 85 -13.85 -1.73 -18.92
N GLY A 86 -13.39 -2.95 -18.59
CA GLY A 86 -14.28 -4.09 -18.37
C GLY A 86 -15.11 -3.97 -17.09
N TYR A 87 -14.51 -3.44 -16.02
CA TYR A 87 -15.24 -3.17 -14.76
C TYR A 87 -16.22 -2.01 -14.94
N ASP A 88 -15.82 -0.95 -15.64
CA ASP A 88 -16.70 0.18 -15.94
C ASP A 88 -17.93 -0.27 -16.76
N ALA A 89 -17.75 -1.18 -17.71
CA ALA A 89 -18.85 -1.80 -18.45
C ALA A 89 -19.75 -2.62 -17.51
N ALA A 90 -19.17 -3.46 -16.65
CA ALA A 90 -19.92 -4.28 -15.69
C ALA A 90 -20.76 -3.43 -14.71
N VAL A 91 -20.24 -2.28 -14.28
CA VAL A 91 -20.96 -1.30 -13.47
C VAL A 91 -22.10 -0.66 -14.25
N LYS A 92 -21.88 -0.25 -15.50
CA LYS A 92 -22.94 0.30 -16.38
C LYS A 92 -24.05 -0.70 -16.66
N GLU A 93 -23.70 -1.97 -16.81
CA GLU A 93 -24.64 -3.08 -17.02
C GLU A 93 -25.35 -3.51 -15.73
N GLY A 94 -24.94 -2.99 -14.57
CA GLY A 94 -25.56 -3.28 -13.27
C GLY A 94 -25.17 -4.64 -12.68
N SER A 95 -24.16 -5.33 -13.23
CA SER A 95 -23.63 -6.57 -12.66
C SER A 95 -22.64 -6.30 -11.51
N GLN A 96 -22.13 -5.07 -11.41
CA GLN A 96 -21.29 -4.60 -10.31
C GLN A 96 -21.74 -3.24 -9.78
N VAL A 97 -21.38 -2.96 -8.53
CA VAL A 97 -21.53 -1.67 -7.87
C VAL A 97 -20.19 -1.20 -7.34
N VAL A 98 -19.96 0.11 -7.37
CA VAL A 98 -18.75 0.75 -6.85
C VAL A 98 -19.03 1.31 -5.45
N VAL A 99 -18.10 1.07 -4.54
CA VAL A 99 -18.08 1.67 -3.20
C VAL A 99 -16.84 2.55 -3.08
N ASP A 100 -17.03 3.83 -2.82
CA ASP A 100 -15.96 4.81 -2.63
C ASP A 100 -15.50 4.88 -1.17
N PHE A 101 -14.19 5.02 -0.96
CA PHE A 101 -13.60 5.15 0.37
C PHE A 101 -12.89 6.50 0.58
N PRO A 102 -12.78 6.99 1.84
CA PRO A 102 -12.18 8.29 2.13
C PRO A 102 -10.71 8.47 1.72
N ASP A 103 -9.97 7.38 1.48
CA ASP A 103 -8.58 7.43 1.03
C ASP A 103 -8.42 7.61 -0.49
N GLY A 104 -9.54 7.66 -1.23
CA GLY A 104 -9.60 7.75 -2.69
C GLY A 104 -9.46 6.40 -3.39
N SER A 105 -9.55 5.28 -2.66
CA SER A 105 -9.72 3.96 -3.24
C SER A 105 -11.19 3.65 -3.48
N THR A 106 -11.48 2.81 -4.47
CA THR A 106 -12.83 2.37 -4.81
C THR A 106 -12.86 0.85 -4.88
N LEU A 107 -13.93 0.22 -4.41
CA LEU A 107 -14.11 -1.23 -4.46
C LEU A 107 -15.29 -1.60 -5.36
N ASN A 108 -15.02 -2.45 -6.34
CA ASN A 108 -16.05 -3.07 -7.17
C ASN A 108 -16.57 -4.33 -6.49
N LEU A 109 -17.90 -4.43 -6.35
CA LEU A 109 -18.60 -5.54 -5.74
C LEU A 109 -19.67 -6.08 -6.68
N TYR A 110 -19.87 -7.40 -6.71
CA TYR A 110 -20.94 -8.00 -7.50
C TYR A 110 -22.31 -7.68 -6.92
N THR A 111 -23.25 -7.25 -7.76
CA THR A 111 -24.65 -7.01 -7.36
C THR A 111 -25.40 -8.29 -7.03
N ALA A 112 -24.86 -9.45 -7.43
CA ALA A 112 -25.34 -10.77 -7.03
C ALA A 112 -25.22 -11.04 -5.53
N PHE A 113 -24.33 -10.33 -4.81
CA PHE A 113 -24.29 -10.40 -3.35
C PHE A 113 -25.37 -9.51 -2.75
N ALA A 114 -26.05 -10.01 -1.71
CA ALA A 114 -27.02 -9.21 -0.97
C ALA A 114 -26.34 -8.00 -0.28
N LYS A 115 -27.09 -6.92 -0.02
CA LYS A 115 -26.54 -5.71 0.61
C LYS A 115 -25.72 -5.97 1.89
N PRO A 116 -26.15 -6.85 2.83
CA PRO A 116 -25.36 -7.11 4.03
C PRO A 116 -23.98 -7.73 3.74
N GLU A 117 -23.89 -8.54 2.67
CA GLU A 117 -22.63 -9.14 2.23
C GLU A 117 -21.72 -8.08 1.58
N GLN A 118 -22.30 -7.17 0.78
CA GLN A 118 -21.56 -6.06 0.20
C GLN A 118 -21.00 -5.12 1.29
N GLU A 119 -21.80 -4.80 2.31
CA GLU A 119 -21.38 -4.01 3.46
C GLU A 119 -20.28 -4.70 4.27
N LEU A 120 -20.39 -6.03 4.47
CA LEU A 120 -19.36 -6.82 5.14
C LEU A 120 -18.02 -6.74 4.40
N VAL A 121 -18.03 -6.95 3.08
CA VAL A 121 -16.82 -6.87 2.26
C VAL A 121 -16.25 -5.44 2.25
N GLY A 122 -17.11 -4.42 2.18
CA GLY A 122 -16.71 -3.02 2.28
C GLY A 122 -16.01 -2.70 3.61
N ARG A 123 -16.51 -3.23 4.73
CA ARG A 123 -15.86 -3.10 6.05
C ARG A 123 -14.50 -3.78 6.06
N TRP A 124 -14.41 -5.03 5.61
CA TRP A 124 -13.13 -5.75 5.53
C TRP A 124 -12.10 -5.01 4.68
N PHE A 125 -12.53 -4.44 3.56
CA PHE A 125 -11.67 -3.63 2.72
C PHE A 125 -11.17 -2.39 3.47
N TRP A 126 -12.04 -1.69 4.19
CA TRP A 126 -11.64 -0.51 4.96
C TRP A 126 -10.73 -0.84 6.14
N GLU A 127 -10.96 -1.95 6.83
CA GLU A 127 -10.12 -2.42 7.93
C GLU A 127 -8.70 -2.75 7.45
N ASN A 128 -8.58 -3.35 6.27
CA ASN A 128 -7.28 -3.68 5.64
C ASN A 128 -6.52 -2.48 5.07
N ARG A 129 -7.02 -1.24 5.20
CA ARG A 129 -6.37 -0.04 4.62
C ARG A 129 -4.93 0.17 5.12
N TRP A 130 -4.67 -0.08 6.40
CA TRP A 130 -3.35 0.10 6.98
C TRP A 130 -2.39 -0.98 6.50
N GLN A 131 -2.87 -2.23 6.39
CA GLN A 131 -2.07 -3.31 5.84
C GLN A 131 -1.67 -3.01 4.40
N ARG A 132 -2.61 -2.55 3.54
CA ARG A 132 -2.29 -2.15 2.16
C ARG A 132 -1.21 -1.05 2.09
N ARG A 133 -1.24 -0.09 3.02
CA ARG A 133 -0.21 0.97 3.11
C ARG A 133 1.14 0.44 3.56
N LEU A 134 1.16 -0.49 4.51
CA LEU A 134 2.39 -1.15 4.95
C LEU A 134 2.97 -2.03 3.84
N ASP A 135 2.13 -2.77 3.12
CA ASP A 135 2.54 -3.59 1.98
C ASP A 135 3.15 -2.70 0.88
N ALA A 136 2.46 -1.60 0.52
CA ALA A 136 2.99 -0.62 -0.42
C ALA A 136 4.32 0.00 0.06
N LEU A 137 4.46 0.31 1.34
CA LEU A 137 5.71 0.83 1.91
C LEU A 137 6.84 -0.20 1.86
N SER A 138 6.54 -1.48 2.11
CA SER A 138 7.55 -2.55 2.07
C SER A 138 8.13 -2.78 0.68
N GLN A 139 7.33 -2.54 -0.37
CA GLN A 139 7.78 -2.56 -1.76
C GLN A 139 8.72 -1.39 -2.08
N GLN A 140 8.78 -0.35 -1.24
CA GLN A 140 9.64 0.82 -1.39
C GLN A 140 11.00 0.67 -0.67
N GLY A 141 11.53 -0.55 -0.57
CA GLY A 141 12.84 -0.83 0.05
C GLY A 141 13.98 0.15 -0.29
N PRO A 142 14.13 0.62 -1.55
CA PRO A 142 15.12 1.64 -1.90
C PRO A 142 14.91 2.99 -1.19
N LEU A 143 13.67 3.44 -1.00
CA LEU A 143 13.38 4.70 -0.30
C LEU A 143 13.77 4.65 1.18
N LEU A 144 13.60 3.49 1.83
CA LEU A 144 14.04 3.28 3.21
C LEU A 144 15.57 3.36 3.33
N ALA A 145 16.30 2.81 2.35
CA ALA A 145 17.75 2.96 2.29
C ALA A 145 18.18 4.42 2.10
N ILE A 146 17.49 5.16 1.22
CA ILE A 146 17.74 6.60 1.00
C ILE A 146 17.43 7.43 2.26
N ALA A 147 16.48 7.02 3.09
CA ALA A 147 16.18 7.68 4.35
C ALA A 147 17.37 7.62 5.33
N LEU A 148 18.02 6.46 5.42
CA LEU A 148 19.00 6.15 6.48
C LEU A 148 20.45 6.34 6.05
N VAL A 149 20.81 6.02 4.80
CA VAL A 149 22.20 5.99 4.35
C VAL A 149 22.87 7.37 4.38
N PRO A 150 22.28 8.46 3.83
CA PRO A 150 22.94 9.77 3.80
C PRO A 150 23.20 10.36 5.21
N PRO A 151 22.24 10.35 6.16
CA PRO A 151 22.51 10.81 7.52
C PRO A 151 23.63 10.02 8.23
N LEU A 152 23.66 8.70 8.03
CA LEU A 152 24.68 7.83 8.62
C LEU A 152 26.06 8.07 8.01
N LEU A 153 26.14 8.26 6.68
CA LEU A 153 27.39 8.60 6.00
C LEU A 153 27.92 9.95 6.47
N LEU A 154 27.06 10.97 6.60
CA LEU A 154 27.45 12.28 7.12
C LEU A 154 27.99 12.19 8.56
N LEU A 155 27.36 11.35 9.39
CA LEU A 155 27.82 11.10 10.75
C LEU A 155 29.16 10.34 10.78
N ALA A 156 29.34 9.35 9.91
CA ALA A 156 30.60 8.63 9.78
C ALA A 156 31.75 9.55 9.33
N VAL A 157 31.52 10.39 8.32
CA VAL A 157 32.49 11.39 7.84
C VAL A 157 32.86 12.36 8.96
N TRP A 158 31.89 12.81 9.75
CA TRP A 158 32.15 13.67 10.91
C TRP A 158 33.06 12.99 11.96
N PHE A 159 32.79 11.73 12.30
CA PHE A 159 33.59 10.97 13.26
C PHE A 159 35.02 10.71 12.75
N VAL A 160 35.16 10.27 11.50
CA VAL A 160 36.47 10.03 10.87
C VAL A 160 37.27 11.34 10.80
N GLY A 161 36.67 12.45 10.37
CA GLY A 161 37.33 13.74 10.33
C GLY A 161 37.82 14.21 11.70
N ARG A 162 37.03 14.01 12.76
CA ARG A 162 37.46 14.30 14.14
C ARG A 162 38.60 13.40 14.60
N TRP A 163 38.56 12.11 14.26
CA TRP A 163 39.61 11.16 14.63
C TRP A 163 40.94 11.53 13.97
N VAL A 164 40.93 11.82 12.67
CA VAL A 164 42.12 12.26 11.92
C VAL A 164 42.70 13.55 12.51
N LEU A 165 41.88 14.58 12.73
CA LEU A 165 42.32 15.86 13.32
C LEU A 165 42.85 15.71 14.75
N ALA A 166 42.30 14.78 15.54
CA ALA A 166 42.79 14.49 16.88
C ALA A 166 44.13 13.74 16.86
N GLY A 167 44.34 12.84 15.88
CA GLY A 167 45.61 12.15 15.66
C GLY A 167 46.74 13.14 15.33
N PHE A 168 46.49 14.07 14.40
CA PHE A 168 47.47 15.11 14.04
C PHE A 168 47.77 16.13 15.14
N ARG A 169 46.92 16.28 16.16
CA ARG A 169 47.19 17.16 17.32
C ARG A 169 48.00 16.50 18.43
N ARG A 170 48.17 15.17 18.38
CA ARG A 170 48.94 14.39 19.37
C ARG A 170 50.34 14.01 18.88
N ALA A 171 50.62 14.19 17.59
CA ALA A 171 51.95 14.10 16.98
C ALA A 171 52.62 15.48 16.99
#